data_AF-A0A9D3YVJ7-F1
#
_entry.id   AF-A0A9D3YVJ7-F1
#
_cell.length_a   1.000
_cell.length_b   1.000
_cell.length_c   1.000
_cell.angle_alpha   90.00
_cell.angle_beta   90.00
_cell.angle_gamma   90.00
#
_symmetry.space_group_name_H-M   'P 1'
#
loop_
_entity.id
_entity.type
_entity.pdbx_description
1 polymer ?
#
loop_
_entity_poly.entity_id
_entity_poly.type
_entity_poly.pdbx_seq_one_letter_code
_entity_poly.pdbx_strand_id
1 'polypeptide(L)'
;MEIVLVIMAAVALVGFVSAQDDGPVVKPNKADNLCFYNGKTYKLGASFSDGCKNCTCKLGGEIVCKPCPKSCKYKGLTYDHGKTIPNCCCKECKCNDGKTC
;
A
#
# COMPACT_ATOMS: atom_id res chain seq x y z
N MET A 1 5.07 -57.49 -25.59
CA MET A 1 6.13 -56.45 -25.60
C MET A 1 5.70 -55.37 -26.59
N GLU A 2 4.77 -54.49 -26.20
CA GLU A 2 4.16 -53.41 -27.02
C GLU A 2 3.55 -52.34 -26.05
N ILE A 3 4.31 -51.84 -25.06
CA ILE A 3 3.76 -50.91 -24.01
C ILE A 3 4.59 -49.61 -23.83
N VAL A 4 5.78 -49.50 -24.42
CA VAL A 4 6.69 -48.36 -24.12
C VAL A 4 6.44 -47.12 -24.99
N LEU A 5 5.70 -47.20 -26.10
CA LEU A 5 5.58 -46.09 -27.05
C LEU A 5 4.38 -45.14 -26.81
N VAL A 6 3.44 -45.47 -25.91
CA VAL A 6 2.20 -44.68 -25.72
C VAL A 6 2.35 -43.57 -24.67
N ILE A 7 3.42 -43.57 -23.87
CA ILE A 7 3.61 -42.60 -22.78
C ILE A 7 4.23 -41.26 -23.22
N MET A 8 4.62 -41.11 -24.49
CA MET A 8 5.10 -39.81 -25.01
C MET A 8 3.99 -38.92 -25.60
N ALA A 9 2.72 -39.36 -25.59
CA ALA A 9 1.64 -38.67 -26.31
C ALA A 9 0.30 -38.64 -25.55
N ALA A 10 0.28 -38.29 -24.26
CA ALA A 10 -0.97 -37.90 -23.57
C ALA A 10 -0.73 -37.21 -22.22
N VAL A 11 -0.17 -36.00 -22.23
CA VAL A 11 -0.49 -35.02 -21.17
C VAL A 11 -0.93 -33.74 -21.85
N ALA A 12 -2.13 -33.78 -22.41
CA ALA A 12 -2.81 -32.65 -23.04
C ALA A 12 -4.27 -32.58 -22.59
N LEU A 13 -4.58 -32.76 -21.29
CA LEU A 13 -5.94 -32.56 -20.74
C LEU A 13 -5.93 -32.11 -19.27
N VAL A 14 -5.15 -31.07 -18.96
CA VAL A 14 -5.50 -30.15 -17.87
C VAL A 14 -5.08 -28.78 -18.34
N GLY A 15 -6.07 -28.01 -18.81
CA GLY A 15 -5.93 -26.58 -19.02
C GLY A 15 -5.72 -25.93 -17.66
N PHE A 16 -4.50 -26.02 -17.12
CA PHE A 16 -4.04 -25.04 -16.17
C PHE A 16 -3.97 -23.74 -16.94
N VAL A 17 -4.77 -22.76 -16.50
CA VAL A 17 -4.64 -21.40 -16.98
C VAL A 17 -3.22 -20.95 -16.61
N SER A 18 -2.30 -20.98 -17.57
CA SER A 18 -1.05 -20.24 -17.44
C SER A 18 -1.34 -18.80 -17.84
N ALA A 19 -2.15 -18.13 -17.01
CA ALA A 19 -1.94 -16.71 -16.79
C ALA A 19 -0.69 -16.59 -15.89
N GLN A 20 0.46 -16.91 -16.45
CA GLN A 20 1.72 -16.37 -15.98
C GLN A 20 2.09 -15.27 -16.96
N ASP A 21 1.34 -14.18 -16.85
CA ASP A 21 1.97 -12.87 -16.92
C ASP A 21 2.85 -12.71 -15.67
N ASP A 22 3.89 -13.54 -15.57
CA ASP A 22 5.14 -13.11 -14.98
C ASP A 22 5.84 -12.30 -16.08
N GLY A 23 5.18 -11.23 -16.53
CA GLY A 23 5.85 -10.18 -17.29
C GLY A 23 7.12 -9.79 -16.52
N PRO A 24 8.16 -9.30 -17.21
CA PRO A 24 9.38 -8.90 -16.52
C PRO A 24 8.98 -8.05 -15.32
N VAL A 25 9.34 -8.49 -14.11
CA VAL A 25 9.26 -7.65 -12.92
C VAL A 25 10.19 -6.50 -13.23
N VAL A 26 9.64 -5.45 -13.85
CA VAL A 26 10.41 -4.31 -14.32
C VAL A 26 10.88 -3.66 -13.03
N LYS A 27 12.10 -3.99 -12.60
CA LYS A 27 12.77 -3.21 -11.55
C LYS A 27 12.69 -1.77 -12.05
N PRO A 28 12.19 -0.81 -11.25
CA PRO A 28 12.02 0.56 -11.70
C PRO A 28 13.37 1.02 -12.26
N ASN A 29 13.44 1.19 -13.58
CA ASN A 29 14.57 1.91 -14.13
C ASN A 29 14.46 3.31 -13.54
N LYS A 30 15.58 3.79 -12.98
CA LYS A 30 15.69 5.12 -12.40
C LYS A 30 15.21 6.23 -13.36
N ALA A 31 15.13 5.94 -14.66
CA ALA A 31 14.61 6.80 -15.72
C ALA A 31 13.07 6.92 -15.78
N ASP A 32 12.31 5.96 -15.26
CA ASP A 32 10.85 5.92 -15.45
C ASP A 32 10.06 6.71 -14.39
N ASN A 33 10.73 7.23 -13.36
CA ASN A 33 10.09 7.93 -12.23
C ASN A 33 8.92 7.15 -11.60
N LEU A 34 9.04 5.82 -11.55
CA LEU A 34 8.05 4.91 -10.97
C LEU A 34 8.50 4.45 -9.57
N CYS A 35 7.55 4.30 -8.65
CA CYS A 35 7.79 3.73 -7.33
C CYS A 35 7.09 2.38 -7.19
N PHE A 36 7.78 1.40 -6.60
CA PHE A 36 7.22 0.07 -6.33
C PHE A 36 6.96 -0.09 -4.84
N TYR A 37 5.71 -0.37 -4.48
CA TYR A 37 5.27 -0.51 -3.10
C TYR A 37 4.22 -1.61 -2.95
N ASN A 38 4.44 -2.55 -2.02
CA ASN A 38 3.52 -3.65 -1.74
C ASN A 38 3.03 -4.39 -3.01
N GLY A 39 3.93 -4.64 -3.96
CA GLY A 39 3.62 -5.31 -5.23
C GLY A 39 2.84 -4.46 -6.24
N LYS A 40 2.65 -3.15 -5.98
CA LYS A 40 2.00 -2.20 -6.88
C LYS A 40 2.98 -1.14 -7.37
N THR A 41 2.73 -0.63 -8.57
CA THR A 41 3.52 0.44 -9.19
C THR A 41 2.76 1.75 -9.16
N TYR A 42 3.42 2.79 -8.67
CA TYR A 42 2.90 4.14 -8.54
C TYR A 42 3.70 5.10 -9.42
N LYS A 43 3.00 6.02 -10.10
CA LYS A 43 3.62 7.07 -10.90
C LYS A 43 4.25 8.15 -10.02
N LEU A 44 5.21 8.89 -10.54
CA LEU A 44 5.76 10.08 -9.89
C LEU A 44 4.65 11.02 -9.42
N GLY A 45 4.73 11.47 -8.17
CA GLY A 45 3.74 12.36 -7.57
C GLY A 45 2.45 11.66 -7.14
N ALA A 46 2.25 10.38 -7.47
CA ALA A 46 1.10 9.63 -6.99
C ALA A 46 1.14 9.54 -5.46
N SER A 47 -0.01 9.86 -4.86
CA SER A 47 -0.23 9.68 -3.42
C SER A 47 -1.20 8.54 -3.19
N PHE A 48 -0.89 7.69 -2.22
CA PHE A 48 -1.67 6.51 -1.89
C PHE A 48 -1.68 6.29 -0.37
N SER A 49 -2.75 5.68 0.13
CA SER A 49 -2.88 5.38 1.56
C SER A 49 -2.42 3.96 1.86
N ASP A 50 -1.52 3.82 2.84
CA ASP A 50 -1.08 2.56 3.42
C ASP A 50 -1.56 2.51 4.88
N GLY A 51 -2.79 2.03 5.06
CA GLY A 51 -3.51 2.13 6.34
C GLY A 51 -3.79 3.59 6.70
N CYS A 52 -3.29 4.06 7.85
CA CYS A 52 -3.42 5.45 8.30
C CYS A 52 -2.31 6.38 7.78
N LYS A 53 -1.31 5.85 7.07
CA LYS A 53 -0.21 6.64 6.48
C LYS A 53 -0.61 7.09 5.09
N ASN A 54 -0.27 8.32 4.75
CA ASN A 54 -0.36 8.81 3.37
C ASN A 54 1.05 8.85 2.77
N CYS A 55 1.26 8.03 1.74
CA CYS A 55 2.53 7.86 1.06
C CYS A 55 2.52 8.55 -0.29
N THR A 56 3.66 9.12 -0.69
CA THR A 56 3.82 9.79 -1.97
C THR A 56 5.07 9.27 -2.68
N CYS A 57 4.91 8.95 -3.97
CA CYS A 57 6.02 8.59 -4.84
C CYS A 57 6.81 9.84 -5.26
N LYS A 58 8.09 9.87 -4.91
CA LYS A 58 9.03 10.94 -5.22
C LYS A 58 10.00 10.55 -6.33
N LEU A 59 10.74 11.56 -6.80
CA LEU A 59 11.74 11.40 -7.85
C LEU A 59 12.80 10.40 -7.41
N GLY A 60 13.25 9.54 -8.33
CA GLY A 60 14.22 8.50 -8.03
C GLY A 60 13.64 7.21 -7.45
N GLY A 61 12.31 7.05 -7.44
CA GLY A 61 11.62 5.84 -6.97
C GLY A 61 11.47 5.77 -5.45
N GLU A 62 11.72 6.88 -4.75
CA GLU A 62 11.59 6.98 -3.29
C GLU A 62 10.12 7.10 -2.89
N ILE A 63 9.70 6.37 -1.86
CA ILE A 63 8.36 6.48 -1.29
C ILE A 63 8.46 7.16 0.06
N VAL A 64 7.80 8.31 0.19
CA VAL A 64 7.75 9.07 1.43
C VAL A 64 6.38 8.93 2.04
N CYS A 65 6.29 8.21 3.16
CA CYS A 65 5.08 8.04 3.94
C CYS A 65 5.04 9.02 5.11
N LYS A 66 3.95 9.77 5.21
CA LYS A 66 3.65 10.54 6.42
C LYS A 66 3.22 9.56 7.53
N PRO A 67 3.75 9.71 8.76
CA PRO A 67 3.32 8.88 9.87
C PRO A 67 1.82 9.04 10.10
N CYS A 68 1.20 8.01 10.68
CA CYS A 68 -0.20 8.10 11.06
C CYS A 68 -0.39 9.25 12.04
N PRO A 69 -1.47 10.03 11.88
CA PRO A 69 -1.72 11.12 12.77
C PRO A 69 -1.99 10.57 14.19
N LYS A 70 -1.41 11.20 15.20
CA LYS A 70 -1.54 10.70 16.58
C LYS A 70 -2.94 10.97 17.13
N SER A 71 -3.46 9.99 17.86
CA SER A 71 -4.66 10.16 18.68
C SER A 71 -4.34 11.03 19.90
N CYS A 72 -5.36 11.75 20.37
CA CYS A 72 -5.27 12.59 21.55
C CYS A 72 -5.92 11.90 22.73
N LYS A 73 -5.30 11.98 23.92
CA LYS A 73 -5.92 11.54 25.17
C LYS A 73 -6.37 12.76 25.97
N TYR A 74 -7.67 12.87 26.22
CA TYR A 74 -8.24 13.95 27.02
C TYR A 74 -9.25 13.39 28.02
N LYS A 75 -9.09 13.73 29.32
CA LYS A 75 -9.92 13.25 30.43
C LYS A 75 -10.14 11.72 30.45
N GLY A 76 -9.12 10.94 30.10
CA GLY A 76 -9.18 9.47 30.06
C GLY A 76 -9.83 8.88 28.79
N LEU A 77 -10.34 9.72 27.89
CA LEU A 77 -10.89 9.33 26.59
C LEU A 77 -9.85 9.48 25.49
N THR A 78 -9.86 8.59 24.50
CA THR A 78 -8.99 8.65 23.32
C THR A 78 -9.79 9.15 22.12
N TYR A 79 -9.28 10.17 21.45
CA TYR A 79 -9.88 10.81 20.28
C TYR A 79 -8.98 10.63 19.07
N ASP A 80 -9.54 10.14 17.97
CA ASP A 80 -8.83 10.08 16.69
C ASP A 80 -8.52 11.47 16.16
N HIS A 81 -7.54 11.56 15.27
CA HIS A 81 -7.20 12.80 14.58
C HIS A 81 -8.42 13.41 13.89
N GLY A 82 -8.59 14.73 14.03
CA GLY A 82 -9.70 15.49 13.46
C GLY A 82 -11.00 15.42 14.26
N LYS A 83 -11.07 14.60 15.32
CA LYS A 83 -12.24 14.58 16.22
C LYS A 83 -12.28 15.84 17.09
N THR A 84 -13.48 16.38 17.25
CA THR A 84 -13.76 17.46 18.19
C THR A 84 -13.82 16.92 19.61
N ILE A 85 -13.04 17.54 20.50
CA ILE A 85 -13.01 17.23 21.92
C ILE A 85 -13.93 18.23 22.62
N PRO A 86 -15.07 17.79 23.17
CA PRO A 86 -15.95 18.67 23.91
C PRO A 86 -15.26 19.13 25.19
N ASN A 87 -15.30 20.44 25.45
CA ASN A 87 -14.89 21.03 26.72
C ASN A 87 -13.37 20.92 27.03
N CYS A 88 -12.52 20.92 26.00
CA CYS A 88 -11.11 21.31 26.12
C CYS A 88 -11.03 22.85 26.15
N CYS A 89 -10.07 23.42 26.88
CA CYS A 89 -10.08 24.80 27.36
C CYS A 89 -10.48 25.83 26.26
N CYS A 90 -11.67 26.43 26.40
CA CYS A 90 -12.29 27.44 25.54
C CYS A 90 -12.75 27.01 24.12
N LYS A 91 -14.07 26.78 24.04
CA LYS A 91 -15.00 26.85 22.90
C LYS A 91 -15.12 25.68 21.91
N GLU A 92 -14.06 24.97 21.49
CA GLU A 92 -14.14 23.70 20.72
C GLU A 92 -12.74 23.34 20.22
N CYS A 93 -12.09 22.35 20.81
CA CYS A 93 -10.73 21.97 20.40
C CYS A 93 -10.77 20.71 19.55
N LYS A 94 -10.02 20.70 18.44
CA LYS A 94 -9.87 19.52 17.57
C LYS A 94 -8.56 18.81 17.88
N CYS A 95 -8.59 17.48 17.86
CA CYS A 95 -7.37 16.69 17.99
C CYS A 95 -6.50 16.81 16.72
N ASN A 96 -5.39 17.55 16.82
CA ASN A 96 -4.43 17.71 15.73
C ASN A 96 -3.10 17.05 16.08
N ASP A 97 -2.86 15.87 15.51
CA ASP A 97 -1.62 15.09 15.66
C ASP A 97 -1.15 14.94 17.13
N GLY A 98 -2.06 14.52 18.02
CA GLY A 98 -1.76 14.33 19.44
C GLY A 98 -1.70 15.62 20.27
N LYS A 99 -1.93 16.79 19.66
CA LYS A 99 -2.08 18.07 20.38
C LYS A 99 -3.56 18.39 20.56
N THR A 100 -3.93 18.70 21.79
CA THR A 100 -5.22 19.25 22.19
C THR A 100 -4.99 20.70 22.62
N CYS A 101 -5.73 21.66 22.07
CA CYS A 101 -5.69 23.05 22.52
C CYS A 101 -6.41 23.22 23.86
#